data_AF-A0A101B7T4-F1
#
_entry.id   AF-A0A101B7T4-F1
#
_cell.length_a   1.000
_cell.length_b   1.000
_cell.length_c   1.000
_cell.angle_alpha   90.00
_cell.angle_beta   90.00
_cell.angle_gamma   90.00
#
_symmetry.space_group_name_H-M   'P 1'
#
loop_
_entity.id
_entity.type
_entity.pdbx_description
1 polymer ?
#
loop_
_entity_poly.entity_id
_entity_poly.type
_entity_poly.pdbx_seq_one_letter_code
_entity_poly.pdbx_strand_id
1 'polypeptide(L)'
;MVAGTVTAGAGALWLFCAYLVLSFRFAPGDPTDPDSPAFDPHGFGIIFGAVLSLPIGLVWATALPFVFPRALRGRVAAWATPALLVLSAVLLLAWWTA
;
A
#
# COMPACT_ATOMS: atom_id res chain seq x y z
N MET A 1 22.06 7.89 1.31
CA MET A 1 21.83 6.47 1.67
C MET A 1 20.55 6.30 2.48
N VAL A 2 20.40 6.96 3.64
CA VAL A 2 19.21 6.85 4.52
C VAL A 2 17.87 7.09 3.80
N ALA A 3 17.73 8.19 3.05
CA ALA A 3 16.48 8.47 2.32
C ALA A 3 16.15 7.35 1.31
N GLY A 4 17.16 6.84 0.59
CA GLY A 4 16.97 5.75 -0.37
C GLY A 4 16.50 4.46 0.30
N THR A 5 17.10 4.06 1.42
CA THR A 5 16.71 2.84 2.16
C THR A 5 15.33 2.97 2.79
N VAL A 6 15.00 4.14 3.36
CA VAL A 6 13.67 4.40 3.93
C VAL A 6 12.60 4.38 2.84
N THR A 7 12.82 5.06 1.72
CA THR A 7 11.89 5.05 0.59
C THR A 7 11.73 3.65 0.01
N ALA A 8 12.81 2.89 -0.19
CA ALA A 8 12.71 1.54 -0.72
C ALA A 8 11.94 0.61 0.22
N GLY A 9 12.26 0.63 1.52
CA GLY A 9 11.58 -0.19 2.53
C GLY A 9 10.11 0.17 2.70
N ALA A 10 9.80 1.46 2.85
CA ALA A 10 8.41 1.93 2.94
C ALA A 10 7.64 1.63 1.66
N GLY A 11 8.25 1.80 0.48
CA GLY A 11 7.62 1.48 -0.80
C GLY A 11 7.31 0.00 -0.96
N ALA A 12 8.25 -0.88 -0.61
CA ALA A 12 8.03 -2.33 -0.64
C ALA A 12 6.92 -2.75 0.33
N LEU A 13 6.93 -2.22 1.55
CA LEU A 13 5.90 -2.54 2.55
C LEU A 13 4.52 -1.98 2.15
N TRP A 14 4.49 -0.80 1.53
CA TRP A 14 3.25 -0.22 1.00
C TRP A 14 2.65 -1.05 -0.13
N LEU A 15 3.48 -1.52 -1.07
CA LEU A 15 3.05 -2.43 -2.14
C LEU A 15 2.64 -3.80 -1.58
N PHE A 16 3.28 -4.28 -0.52
CA PHE A 16 2.87 -5.49 0.17
C PHE A 16 1.48 -5.34 0.80
N CYS A 17 1.17 -4.20 1.42
CA CYS A 17 -0.20 -3.92 1.88
C CYS A 17 -1.21 -3.93 0.73
N ALA A 18 -0.86 -3.35 -0.42
CA ALA A 18 -1.71 -3.38 -1.60
C ALA A 18 -1.94 -4.81 -2.13
N TYR A 19 -0.88 -5.63 -2.14
CA TYR A 19 -0.95 -7.04 -2.49
C TYR A 19 -1.91 -7.80 -1.57
N LEU A 20 -1.81 -7.64 -0.24
CA LEU A 20 -2.71 -8.30 0.72
C LEU A 20 -4.18 -7.94 0.46
N VAL A 21 -4.50 -6.65 0.27
CA VAL A 21 -5.88 -6.25 0.00
C VAL A 21 -6.40 -6.91 -1.27
N LEU A 22 -5.60 -6.94 -2.34
CA LEU A 22 -6.01 -7.53 -3.61
C LEU A 22 -6.08 -9.06 -3.54
N SER A 23 -5.17 -9.71 -2.81
CA SER A 23 -5.12 -11.17 -2.71
C SER A 23 -6.31 -11.71 -1.95
N PHE A 24 -6.65 -11.12 -0.80
CA PHE A 24 -7.87 -11.46 -0.05
C PHE A 24 -9.14 -11.06 -0.79
N ARG A 25 -9.14 -9.93 -1.52
CA ARG A 25 -10.33 -9.48 -2.27
C ARG A 25 -10.67 -10.41 -3.44
N PHE A 26 -9.65 -10.95 -4.10
CA PHE A 26 -9.80 -11.83 -5.25
C PHE A 26 -9.46 -13.29 -4.92
N ALA A 27 -9.47 -13.65 -3.63
CA ALA A 27 -9.08 -14.97 -3.18
C ALA A 27 -9.97 -16.05 -3.82
N PRO A 28 -9.37 -17.12 -4.37
CA PRO A 28 -10.13 -18.29 -4.79
C PRO A 28 -10.88 -18.90 -3.60
N GLY A 29 -12.04 -19.52 -3.86
CA GLY A 29 -12.81 -20.23 -2.84
C GLY A 29 -12.18 -21.55 -2.36
N ASP A 30 -10.88 -21.76 -2.59
CA ASP A 30 -10.17 -22.96 -2.14
C ASP A 30 -9.90 -22.86 -0.63
N PRO A 31 -10.41 -23.78 0.20
CA PRO A 31 -10.21 -23.74 1.65
C PRO A 31 -8.76 -23.96 2.10
N THR A 32 -7.86 -24.38 1.19
CA THR A 32 -6.42 -24.53 1.48
C THR A 32 -5.62 -23.26 1.29
N ASP A 33 -6.21 -22.23 0.65
CA ASP A 33 -5.55 -20.94 0.48
C ASP A 33 -5.63 -20.09 1.77
N PRO A 34 -4.51 -19.52 2.22
CA PRO A 34 -4.47 -18.66 3.42
C PRO A 34 -5.25 -17.36 3.25
N ASP A 35 -5.55 -16.96 2.02
CA ASP A 35 -6.30 -15.75 1.70
C ASP A 35 -7.81 -16.03 1.53
N SER A 36 -8.23 -17.29 1.66
CA SER A 36 -9.63 -17.70 1.44
C SER A 36 -10.58 -17.17 2.52
N PRO A 37 -11.86 -16.95 2.20
CA PRO A 37 -12.87 -16.57 3.20
C PRO A 37 -13.06 -17.63 4.31
N ALA A 38 -12.64 -18.86 4.06
CA ALA A 38 -12.67 -19.93 5.05
C ALA A 38 -11.56 -19.76 6.12
N PHE A 39 -10.40 -19.23 5.72
CA PHE A 39 -9.27 -18.97 6.62
C PHE A 39 -9.39 -17.61 7.34
N ASP A 40 -9.91 -16.59 6.65
CA ASP A 40 -10.19 -15.26 7.22
C ASP A 40 -11.67 -14.85 7.01
N PRO A 41 -12.59 -15.35 7.86
CA PRO A 41 -14.03 -15.05 7.76
C PRO A 41 -14.37 -13.59 8.03
N HIS A 42 -13.45 -12.86 8.67
CA HIS A 42 -13.66 -11.49 9.12
C HIS A 42 -13.07 -10.45 8.16
N GLY A 43 -12.30 -10.88 7.15
CA GLY A 43 -11.65 -9.99 6.20
C GLY A 43 -10.54 -9.14 6.83
N PHE A 44 -9.90 -9.64 7.89
CA PHE A 44 -8.78 -8.96 8.54
C PHE A 44 -7.64 -8.65 7.57
N GLY A 45 -7.34 -9.53 6.60
CA GLY A 45 -6.32 -9.28 5.58
C GLY A 45 -6.57 -8.00 4.80
N ILE A 46 -7.83 -7.77 4.38
CA ILE A 46 -8.25 -6.56 3.67
C ILE A 46 -8.21 -5.34 4.60
N ILE A 47 -8.74 -5.46 5.83
CA ILE A 47 -8.77 -4.36 6.80
C ILE A 47 -7.35 -3.90 7.14
N PHE A 48 -6.48 -4.82 7.55
CA PHE A 48 -5.10 -4.50 7.93
C PHE A 48 -4.31 -3.98 6.75
N GLY A 49 -4.45 -4.59 5.56
CA GLY A 49 -3.81 -4.11 4.35
C GLY A 49 -4.21 -2.68 4.01
N ALA A 50 -5.52 -2.37 4.00
CA ALA A 50 -6.01 -1.03 3.67
C ALA A 50 -5.59 0.02 4.71
N VAL A 51 -5.76 -0.25 6.00
CA VAL A 51 -5.44 0.70 7.08
C VAL A 51 -3.94 0.93 7.22
N LEU A 52 -3.11 -0.12 7.20
CA LEU A 52 -1.65 0.01 7.33
C LEU A 52 -1.03 0.68 6.09
N SER A 53 -1.65 0.55 4.92
CA SER A 53 -1.15 1.21 3.71
C SER A 53 -1.08 2.74 3.83
N LEU A 54 -1.95 3.36 4.65
CA LEU A 54 -2.01 4.81 4.81
C LEU A 54 -0.75 5.40 5.47
N PRO A 55 -0.35 5.02 6.70
CA PRO A 55 0.85 5.55 7.33
C PRO A 55 2.12 5.16 6.57
N ILE A 56 2.20 3.94 6.02
CA ILE A 56 3.39 3.46 5.29
C ILE A 56 3.53 4.20 3.96
N GLY A 57 2.43 4.36 3.22
CA GLY A 57 2.40 5.12 1.97
C GLY A 57 2.73 6.59 2.18
N LEU A 58 2.30 7.18 3.32
CA LEU A 58 2.67 8.55 3.68
C LEU A 58 4.18 8.68 3.92
N VAL A 59 4.79 7.73 4.64
CA VAL A 59 6.26 7.69 4.82
C VAL A 59 6.96 7.56 3.47
N TRP A 60 6.47 6.69 2.58
CA TRP A 60 7.03 6.54 1.23
C TRP A 60 6.95 7.86 0.43
N ALA A 61 5.76 8.45 0.36
CA ALA A 61 5.50 9.65 -0.45
C ALA A 61 6.28 10.88 0.05
N THR A 62 6.48 10.99 1.36
CA THR A 62 7.27 12.06 1.97
C THR A 62 8.77 11.84 1.85
N ALA A 63 9.25 10.60 1.93
CA ALA A 63 10.67 10.27 1.81
C ALA A 63 11.17 10.31 0.35
N LEU A 64 10.33 9.91 -0.62
CA LEU A 64 10.70 9.75 -2.04
C LEU A 64 11.36 11.00 -2.66
N PRO A 65 10.88 12.24 -2.46
CA PRO A 65 11.54 13.43 -3.00
C PRO A 65 12.99 13.58 -2.52
N PHE A 66 13.33 13.14 -1.31
CA PHE A 66 14.67 13.30 -0.74
C PHE A 66 15.71 12.36 -1.36
N VAL A 67 15.28 11.34 -2.11
CA VAL A 67 16.15 10.50 -2.94
C VAL A 67 16.72 11.28 -4.12
N PHE A 68 16.02 12.34 -4.57
CA PHE A 68 16.37 13.10 -5.78
C PHE A 68 17.07 14.44 -5.47
N PRO A 69 17.80 15.00 -6.46
CA PRO A 69 18.37 16.35 -6.39
C PRO A 69 17.31 17.41 -6.07
N ARG A 70 17.72 18.48 -5.36
CA ARG A 70 16.82 19.56 -4.91
C ARG A 70 15.92 20.12 -6.02
N ALA A 71 16.45 20.29 -7.23
CA ALA A 71 15.71 20.80 -8.39
C ALA A 71 14.52 19.93 -8.83
N LEU A 72 14.55 18.62 -8.51
CA LEU A 72 13.52 17.66 -8.94
C LEU A 72 12.51 17.31 -7.84
N ARG A 73 12.76 17.69 -6.57
CA ARG A 73 11.95 17.26 -5.42
C ARG A 73 10.49 17.67 -5.55
N GLY A 74 10.22 18.90 -6.00
CA GLY A 74 8.85 19.38 -6.22
C GLY A 74 8.11 18.55 -7.26
N ARG A 75 8.77 18.20 -8.37
CA ARG A 75 8.21 17.35 -9.42
C ARG A 75 7.94 15.93 -8.91
N VAL A 76 8.86 15.36 -8.14
CA VAL A 76 8.69 14.03 -7.54
C VAL A 76 7.54 14.02 -6.53
N ALA A 77 7.44 15.04 -5.68
CA ALA A 77 6.33 15.18 -4.73
C ALA A 77 4.96 15.32 -5.44
N ALA A 78 4.94 16.03 -6.57
CA ALA A 78 3.75 16.17 -7.40
C ALA A 78 3.28 14.84 -8.02
N TRP A 79 4.16 13.83 -8.19
CA TRP A 79 3.79 12.49 -8.63
C TRP A 79 3.53 11.53 -7.46
N ALA A 80 4.30 11.63 -6.37
CA ALA A 80 4.18 10.78 -5.20
C ALA A 80 2.84 10.97 -4.50
N THR A 81 2.39 12.22 -4.38
CA THR A 81 1.12 12.57 -3.74
C THR A 81 -0.09 11.94 -4.42
N PRO A 82 -0.34 12.13 -5.74
CA PRO A 82 -1.47 11.49 -6.40
C PRO A 82 -1.34 9.97 -6.41
N ALA A 83 -0.14 9.40 -6.53
CA ALA A 83 0.06 7.95 -6.42
C ALA A 83 -0.41 7.42 -5.04
N LEU A 84 -0.04 8.11 -3.96
CA LEU A 84 -0.50 7.80 -2.61
C LEU A 84 -2.03 7.89 -2.52
N LEU A 85 -2.61 9.01 -2.95
CA LEU A 85 -4.05 9.25 -2.84
C LEU A 85 -4.87 8.24 -3.65
N VAL A 86 -4.48 8.00 -4.90
CA VAL A 86 -5.20 7.06 -5.79
C VAL A 86 -5.12 5.65 -5.25
N LEU A 87 -3.92 5.16 -4.89
CA LEU A 87 -3.80 3.80 -4.39
C LEU A 87 -4.53 3.64 -3.05
N SER A 88 -4.40 4.61 -2.14
CA SER A 88 -5.13 4.59 -0.86
C SER A 88 -6.64 4.57 -1.06
N ALA A 89 -7.16 5.39 -1.98
CA ALA A 89 -8.58 5.41 -2.30
C ALA A 89 -9.06 4.07 -2.87
N VAL A 90 -8.29 3.45 -3.77
CA VAL A 90 -8.60 2.13 -4.33
C VAL A 90 -8.60 1.05 -3.24
N LEU A 91 -7.61 1.04 -2.35
CA LEU A 91 -7.53 0.06 -1.27
C LEU A 91 -8.66 0.22 -0.24
N LEU A 92 -9.00 1.47 0.10
CA LEU A 92 -10.13 1.76 0.97
C LEU A 92 -11.47 1.39 0.32
N LEU A 93 -11.61 1.59 -1.00
CA LEU A 93 -12.81 1.17 -1.73
C LEU A 93 -12.92 -0.36 -1.81
N ALA A 94 -11.81 -1.05 -2.01
CA ALA A 94 -11.76 -2.51 -1.97
C ALA A 94 -12.20 -3.04 -0.60
N TRP A 95 -11.79 -2.37 0.48
CA TRP A 95 -12.26 -2.68 1.83
C TRP A 95 -13.74 -2.35 2.06
N TRP A 96 -14.18 -1.16 1.66
CA TRP A 96 -15.56 -0.72 1.88
C TRP A 96 -16.59 -1.58 1.15
N THR A 97 -16.22 -2.14 0.00
CA THR A 97 -17.08 -3.00 -0.82
C THR A 97 -16.87 -4.49 -0.59
N ALA A 98 -15.99 -4.85 0.36
CA ALA A 98 -15.58 -6.22 0.65
C ALA A 98 -16.78 -7.10 1.02
#